data_AF-A0A933XPZ7-F1
#
_entry.id   AF-A0A933XPZ7-F1
#
_cell.length_a   1.000
_cell.length_b   1.000
_cell.length_c   1.000
_cell.angle_alpha   90.00
_cell.angle_beta   90.00
_cell.angle_gamma   90.00
#
_symmetry.space_group_name_H-M   'P 1'
#
loop_
_entity.id
_entity.type
_entity.pdbx_description
1 polymer ?
#
loop_
_entity_poly.entity_id
_entity_poly.type
_entity_poly.pdbx_seq_one_letter_code
_entity_poly.pdbx_strand_id
1 'polypeptide(L)'
;MKKLGTALIVGLLMVPMAVSAQYGPPAGFDMSNIPAGYDTSNIPSGMQGPPANLEELQKKGQEMGNNGLERMKKGVRGMQKAVDQMNKVIKKIKDAGYGVPAGVEDSLAKAVAAIATINAATEFTDEVQTALDDFNAFVDILDENMETMQMLGAFPKIKKQADREMANLQKTFDKVKIKLEKTEMDLTAAFSKVQSSIDGVKAVYDKATALAKAGNAQDAFTSLEEEFFPSIGDVRQSIGMLDALKNIARAVKSVEKGIKNAEKVVAKVKSKGADVSDLQTVVDSSRAELDKLKASLKSPDFDPTDAVDFLENLNDLRDQFEETLNDIVEENDINVKINPITFFGGQAPKMPKEMQNGFGNGKNGEGERGNGNAYGFEKLDF
;
A
#
# COMPACT_ATOMS: atom_id res chain seq x y z
N MET A 1 -16.89 15.56 28.53
CA MET A 1 -16.02 15.80 27.35
C MET A 1 -16.86 15.65 26.09
N LYS A 2 -17.09 16.76 25.38
CA LYS A 2 -17.99 16.84 24.22
C LYS A 2 -17.40 16.05 23.03
N LYS A 3 -18.13 15.03 22.55
CA LYS A 3 -17.89 14.41 21.24
C LYS A 3 -18.78 15.13 20.22
N LEU A 4 -18.17 15.94 19.36
CA LEU A 4 -18.80 16.42 18.12
C LEU A 4 -18.38 15.45 17.01
N GLY A 5 -19.32 14.63 16.59
CA GLY A 5 -19.20 13.81 15.37
C GLY A 5 -19.58 14.67 14.18
N THR A 6 -18.61 14.96 13.32
CA THR A 6 -18.86 15.58 12.02
C THR A 6 -18.82 14.45 10.99
N ALA A 7 -20.00 13.93 10.65
CA ALA A 7 -20.19 13.13 9.45
C ALA A 7 -20.10 14.08 8.25
N LEU A 8 -19.08 13.92 7.42
CA LEU A 8 -18.97 14.62 6.15
C LEU A 8 -19.80 13.86 5.13
N ILE A 9 -20.93 14.47 4.74
CA ILE A 9 -21.81 13.99 3.68
C ILE A 9 -21.06 14.21 2.35
N VAL A 10 -20.57 13.13 1.75
CA VAL A 10 -20.20 13.08 0.33
C VAL A 10 -21.48 12.67 -0.40
N GLY A 11 -22.16 13.65 -0.99
CA GLY A 11 -23.42 13.42 -1.65
C GLY A 11 -24.16 14.72 -1.90
N LEU A 12 -23.75 15.44 -2.94
CA LEU A 12 -24.56 16.27 -3.85
C LEU A 12 -23.61 17.18 -4.63
N LEU A 13 -23.57 17.01 -5.96
CA LEU A 13 -23.56 18.08 -6.98
C LEU A 13 -23.29 17.45 -8.36
N MET A 14 -24.20 16.60 -8.83
CA MET A 14 -24.46 16.53 -10.27
C MET A 14 -25.59 17.51 -10.55
N VAL A 15 -25.24 18.74 -10.90
CA VAL A 15 -26.17 19.65 -11.56
C VAL A 15 -26.16 19.26 -13.04
N PRO A 16 -27.28 18.88 -13.66
CA PRO A 16 -27.32 18.75 -15.10
C PRO A 16 -27.04 20.13 -15.70
N MET A 17 -25.93 20.26 -16.42
CA MET A 17 -25.69 21.40 -17.29
C MET A 17 -26.77 21.40 -18.36
N ALA A 18 -27.80 22.22 -18.16
CA ALA A 18 -28.73 22.57 -19.21
C ALA A 18 -27.94 23.35 -20.26
N VAL A 19 -27.59 22.68 -21.36
CA VAL A 19 -27.11 23.32 -22.59
C VAL A 19 -28.22 24.26 -23.06
N SER A 20 -28.10 25.54 -22.73
CA SER A 20 -28.93 26.58 -23.34
C SER A 20 -28.42 26.74 -24.77
N ALA A 21 -29.15 26.14 -25.71
CA ALA A 21 -28.93 26.34 -27.13
C ALA A 21 -29.08 27.85 -27.44
N GLN A 22 -27.94 28.49 -27.68
CA GLN A 22 -27.87 29.86 -28.17
C GLN A 22 -28.13 29.83 -29.68
N TYR A 23 -29.40 29.65 -30.07
CA TYR A 23 -29.84 29.87 -31.44
C TYR A 23 -29.98 31.39 -31.68
N GLY A 24 -28.87 32.04 -32.00
CA GLY A 24 -28.89 33.20 -32.87
C GLY A 24 -28.82 32.71 -34.33
N PRO A 25 -29.59 33.29 -35.27
CA PRO A 25 -29.39 32.96 -36.68
C PRO A 25 -27.96 33.37 -37.09
N PRO A 26 -27.22 32.50 -37.82
CA PRO A 26 -25.88 32.83 -38.29
C PRO A 26 -25.93 34.06 -39.20
N ALA A 27 -25.06 35.03 -38.94
CA ALA A 27 -24.85 36.17 -39.82
C ALA A 27 -24.27 35.66 -41.15
N GLY A 28 -25.02 35.83 -42.25
CA GLY A 28 -24.60 35.40 -43.58
C GLY A 28 -25.66 34.62 -44.39
N PHE A 29 -26.92 34.57 -43.96
CA PHE A 29 -27.97 33.99 -44.77
C PHE A 29 -28.25 34.87 -46.01
N ASP A 30 -27.65 34.50 -47.13
CA ASP A 30 -27.87 35.11 -48.44
C ASP A 30 -29.25 34.70 -48.97
N MET A 31 -30.20 35.64 -48.94
CA MET A 31 -31.57 35.43 -49.43
C MET A 31 -31.67 35.33 -50.96
N SER A 32 -30.57 35.42 -51.71
CA SER A 32 -30.60 35.37 -53.17
C SER A 32 -30.82 33.98 -53.75
N ASN A 33 -30.82 32.92 -52.92
CA ASN A 33 -30.93 31.53 -53.37
C ASN A 33 -32.16 30.79 -52.83
N ILE A 34 -33.30 31.49 -52.70
CA ILE A 34 -34.59 30.86 -52.40
C ILE A 34 -35.12 30.16 -53.68
N PRO A 35 -35.37 28.83 -53.66
CA PRO A 35 -35.92 28.12 -54.80
C PRO A 35 -37.25 28.73 -55.26
N ALA A 36 -37.37 29.03 -56.56
CA ALA A 36 -38.60 29.51 -57.18
C ALA A 36 -39.70 28.44 -57.05
N GLY A 37 -40.52 28.54 -56.01
CA GLY A 37 -41.54 27.54 -55.68
C GLY A 37 -42.01 27.52 -54.23
N TYR A 38 -41.39 28.29 -53.33
CA TYR A 38 -41.94 28.46 -51.98
C TYR A 38 -43.22 29.29 -52.03
N ASP A 39 -44.33 28.62 -51.70
CA ASP A 39 -45.65 29.22 -51.54
C ASP A 39 -45.67 30.14 -50.30
N THR A 40 -45.54 31.45 -50.54
CA THR A 40 -45.63 32.49 -49.51
C THR A 40 -47.06 32.72 -49.03
N SER A 41 -48.07 31.99 -49.54
CA SER A 41 -49.47 32.15 -49.11
C SER A 41 -49.77 31.58 -47.72
N ASN A 42 -48.83 30.85 -47.12
CA ASN A 42 -48.98 30.25 -45.80
C ASN A 42 -48.03 30.82 -44.73
N ILE A 43 -47.49 32.02 -44.94
CA ILE A 43 -46.84 32.78 -43.86
C ILE A 43 -47.98 33.33 -42.99
N PRO A 44 -48.11 32.92 -41.71
CA PRO A 44 -49.19 33.38 -40.84
C PRO A 44 -49.15 34.90 -40.75
N SER A 45 -50.23 35.59 -41.16
CA SER A 45 -50.39 37.05 -41.18
C SER A 45 -50.37 37.72 -39.79
N GLY A 46 -49.78 37.08 -38.77
CA GLY A 46 -49.69 37.56 -37.39
C GLY A 46 -48.31 38.04 -36.95
N MET A 47 -47.29 38.07 -37.82
CA MET A 47 -45.93 38.53 -37.49
C MET A 47 -45.54 39.89 -38.08
N GLN A 48 -46.48 40.64 -38.64
CA GLN A 48 -46.31 42.08 -38.87
C GLN A 48 -46.86 42.85 -37.66
N GLY A 49 -46.16 42.75 -36.54
CA GLY A 49 -46.27 43.77 -35.49
C GLY A 49 -45.63 45.07 -35.98
N PRO A 50 -46.10 46.25 -35.53
CA PRO A 50 -45.52 47.54 -35.90
C PRO A 50 -44.01 47.54 -35.57
N PRO A 51 -43.18 48.36 -36.26
CA PRO A 51 -41.78 48.48 -35.88
C PRO A 51 -41.72 48.87 -34.41
N ALA A 52 -41.27 47.95 -33.57
CA ALA A 52 -41.05 48.25 -32.16
C ALA A 52 -40.21 49.53 -32.13
N ASN A 53 -40.69 50.53 -31.39
CA ASN A 53 -39.96 51.78 -31.31
C ASN A 53 -38.53 51.43 -30.81
N LEU A 54 -37.51 52.12 -31.33
CA LEU A 54 -36.11 51.81 -31.04
C LEU A 54 -35.84 51.80 -29.52
N GLU A 55 -36.59 52.62 -28.78
CA GLU A 55 -36.53 52.79 -27.32
C GLU A 55 -37.06 51.57 -26.55
N GLU A 56 -38.08 50.88 -27.05
CA GLU A 56 -38.72 49.69 -26.48
C GLU A 56 -37.86 48.45 -26.77
N LEU A 57 -37.24 48.39 -27.94
CA LEU A 57 -36.20 47.40 -28.24
C LEU A 57 -34.96 47.58 -27.35
N GLN A 58 -34.51 48.82 -27.14
CA GLN A 58 -33.40 49.12 -26.23
C GLN A 58 -33.73 48.78 -24.77
N LYS A 59 -34.93 49.16 -24.30
CA LYS A 59 -35.40 48.85 -22.94
C LYS A 59 -35.54 47.34 -22.72
N LYS A 60 -36.11 46.61 -23.69
CA LYS A 60 -36.22 45.15 -23.65
C LYS A 60 -34.84 44.47 -23.70
N GLY A 61 -33.88 45.03 -24.43
CA GLY A 61 -32.48 44.60 -24.42
C GLY A 61 -31.83 44.76 -23.04
N GLN A 62 -32.02 45.92 -22.40
CA GLN A 62 -31.51 46.18 -21.05
C GLN A 62 -32.18 45.29 -19.99
N GLU A 63 -33.50 45.08 -20.05
CA GLU A 63 -34.22 44.18 -19.14
C GLU A 63 -33.76 42.73 -19.31
N MET A 64 -33.51 42.26 -20.54
CA MET A 64 -32.93 40.94 -20.78
C MET A 64 -31.51 40.81 -20.23
N GLY A 65 -30.67 41.84 -20.39
CA GLY A 65 -29.32 41.88 -19.82
C GLY A 65 -29.31 41.84 -18.29
N ASN A 66 -30.15 42.66 -17.64
CA ASN A 66 -30.25 42.73 -16.19
C ASN A 66 -30.79 41.42 -15.58
N ASN A 67 -31.81 40.83 -16.21
CA ASN A 67 -32.33 39.52 -15.80
C ASN A 67 -31.28 38.40 -15.98
N GLY A 68 -30.46 38.49 -17.02
CA GLY A 68 -29.31 37.59 -17.24
C GLY A 68 -28.27 37.72 -16.13
N LEU A 69 -27.86 38.95 -15.81
CA LEU A 69 -26.88 39.24 -14.76
C LEU A 69 -27.36 38.79 -13.37
N GLU A 70 -28.64 38.99 -13.02
CA GLU A 70 -29.17 38.51 -11.74
C GLU A 70 -29.14 36.98 -11.64
N ARG A 71 -29.49 36.27 -12.71
CA ARG A 71 -29.41 34.80 -12.76
C ARG A 71 -27.96 34.35 -12.63
N MET A 72 -27.04 35.04 -13.30
CA MET A 72 -25.61 34.77 -13.22
C MET A 72 -25.06 34.98 -11.80
N LYS A 73 -25.38 36.11 -11.15
CA LYS A 73 -25.01 36.36 -9.75
C LYS A 73 -25.52 35.25 -8.81
N LYS A 74 -26.74 34.75 -9.03
CA LYS A 74 -27.27 33.61 -8.25
C LYS A 74 -26.44 32.34 -8.48
N GLY A 75 -26.03 32.05 -9.72
CA GLY A 75 -25.13 30.93 -10.05
C GLY A 75 -23.76 31.07 -9.40
N VAL A 76 -23.16 32.25 -9.52
CA VAL A 76 -21.83 32.60 -8.98
C VAL A 76 -21.78 32.49 -7.45
N ARG A 77 -22.88 32.76 -6.73
CA ARG A 77 -22.96 32.50 -5.28
C ARG A 77 -22.87 31.01 -4.92
N GLY A 78 -23.36 30.12 -5.78
CA GLY A 78 -23.18 28.67 -5.62
C GLY A 78 -21.72 28.29 -5.82
N MET A 79 -21.12 28.81 -6.89
CA MET A 79 -19.70 28.62 -7.21
C MET A 79 -18.76 29.17 -6.14
N GLN A 80 -19.10 30.30 -5.51
CA GLN A 80 -18.35 30.87 -4.40
C GLN A 80 -18.17 29.86 -3.25
N LYS A 81 -19.21 29.07 -2.93
CA LYS A 81 -19.09 28.02 -1.90
C LYS A 81 -18.13 26.92 -2.33
N ALA A 82 -18.09 26.55 -3.62
CA ALA A 82 -17.16 25.56 -4.14
C ALA A 82 -15.71 26.09 -4.10
N VAL A 83 -15.48 27.34 -4.50
CA VAL A 83 -14.20 28.06 -4.39
C VAL A 83 -13.73 28.13 -2.93
N ASP A 84 -14.62 28.45 -1.98
CA ASP A 84 -14.31 28.45 -0.55
C ASP A 84 -13.95 27.06 -0.01
N GLN A 85 -14.61 26.01 -0.51
CA GLN A 85 -14.27 24.63 -0.17
C GLN A 85 -12.91 24.24 -0.73
N MET A 86 -12.61 24.61 -1.97
CA MET A 86 -11.31 24.35 -2.60
C MET A 86 -10.16 25.05 -1.86
N ASN A 87 -10.36 26.31 -1.46
CA ASN A 87 -9.44 27.03 -0.59
C ASN A 87 -9.14 26.26 0.72
N LYS A 88 -10.15 25.64 1.33
CA LYS A 88 -9.95 24.81 2.54
C LYS A 88 -9.18 23.53 2.24
N VAL A 89 -9.39 22.91 1.08
CA VAL A 89 -8.63 21.71 0.65
C VAL A 89 -7.17 22.08 0.41
N ILE A 90 -6.89 23.11 -0.38
CA ILE A 90 -5.54 23.64 -0.60
C ILE A 90 -4.85 23.93 0.72
N LYS A 91 -5.53 24.65 1.63
CA LYS A 91 -4.98 24.95 2.94
C LYS A 91 -4.63 23.68 3.72
N LYS A 92 -5.49 22.66 3.73
CA LYS A 92 -5.20 21.39 4.41
C LYS A 92 -4.00 20.66 3.79
N ILE A 93 -3.87 20.66 2.47
CA ILE A 93 -2.73 20.06 1.75
C ILE A 93 -1.43 20.78 2.15
N LYS A 94 -1.43 22.11 2.15
CA LYS A 94 -0.31 22.94 2.60
C LYS A 94 0.03 22.75 4.07
N ASP A 95 -0.97 22.76 4.95
CA ASP A 95 -0.81 22.56 6.39
C ASP A 95 -0.23 21.17 6.70
N ALA A 96 -0.49 20.19 5.82
CA ALA A 96 0.12 18.86 5.88
C ALA A 96 1.52 18.78 5.24
N GLY A 97 2.03 19.87 4.68
CA GLY A 97 3.37 20.02 4.12
C GLY A 97 3.51 19.50 2.69
N TYR A 98 2.42 19.38 1.93
CA TYR A 98 2.44 18.91 0.54
C TYR A 98 2.32 20.07 -0.45
N GLY A 99 2.87 19.85 -1.65
CA GLY A 99 2.81 20.80 -2.75
C GLY A 99 1.42 20.81 -3.37
N VAL A 100 0.99 21.98 -3.83
CA VAL A 100 -0.24 22.13 -4.62
C VAL A 100 0.16 22.05 -6.10
N PRO A 101 -0.60 21.36 -6.97
CA PRO A 101 -0.30 21.31 -8.40
C PRO A 101 -0.20 22.69 -9.03
N ALA A 102 0.63 22.81 -10.05
CA ALA A 102 0.93 24.08 -10.70
C ALA A 102 -0.35 24.74 -11.26
N GLY A 103 -0.45 26.06 -11.13
CA GLY A 103 -1.57 26.85 -11.65
C GLY A 103 -2.84 26.82 -10.79
N VAL A 104 -3.03 25.85 -9.90
CA VAL A 104 -4.26 25.75 -9.08
C VAL A 104 -4.42 26.97 -8.16
N GLU A 105 -3.34 27.43 -7.52
CA GLU A 105 -3.40 28.58 -6.60
C GLU A 105 -3.68 29.89 -7.33
N ASP A 106 -3.00 30.13 -8.44
CA ASP A 106 -3.16 31.33 -9.26
C ASP A 106 -4.57 31.37 -9.86
N SER A 107 -5.08 30.25 -10.37
CA SER A 107 -6.42 30.14 -10.91
C SER A 107 -7.49 30.30 -9.83
N LEU A 108 -7.26 29.79 -8.62
CA LEU A 108 -8.19 30.02 -7.52
C LEU A 108 -8.25 31.49 -7.10
N ALA A 109 -7.11 32.19 -7.08
CA ALA A 109 -7.07 33.62 -6.84
C ALA A 109 -7.84 34.40 -7.92
N LYS A 110 -7.67 34.03 -9.20
CA LYS A 110 -8.45 34.60 -10.32
C LYS A 110 -9.94 34.33 -10.18
N ALA A 111 -10.34 33.11 -9.82
CA ALA A 111 -11.75 32.77 -9.60
C ALA A 111 -12.36 33.60 -8.46
N VAL A 112 -11.64 33.81 -7.35
CA VAL A 112 -12.08 34.69 -6.26
C VAL A 112 -12.27 36.13 -6.74
N ALA A 113 -11.33 36.66 -7.53
CA ALA A 113 -11.43 38.00 -8.11
C ALA A 113 -12.61 38.11 -9.10
N ALA A 114 -12.78 37.14 -9.99
CA ALA A 114 -13.87 37.05 -10.94
C ALA A 114 -15.25 37.03 -10.25
N ILE A 115 -15.41 36.21 -9.21
CA ILE A 115 -16.62 36.16 -8.37
C ILE A 115 -16.92 37.53 -7.77
N ALA A 116 -15.91 38.24 -7.28
CA ALA A 116 -16.07 39.57 -6.70
C ALA A 116 -16.54 40.58 -7.77
N THR A 117 -15.92 40.59 -8.95
CA THR A 117 -16.30 41.43 -10.10
C THR A 117 -17.75 41.18 -10.50
N ILE A 118 -18.14 39.92 -10.71
CA ILE A 118 -19.51 39.55 -11.12
C ILE A 118 -20.54 39.97 -10.06
N ASN A 119 -20.24 39.78 -8.77
CA ASN A 119 -21.16 40.16 -7.70
C ASN A 119 -21.35 41.69 -7.61
N ALA A 120 -20.29 42.46 -7.87
CA ALA A 120 -20.30 43.92 -7.80
C ALA A 120 -20.95 44.58 -9.02
N ALA A 121 -20.90 43.94 -10.19
CA ALA A 121 -21.40 44.49 -11.45
C ALA A 121 -22.90 44.83 -11.41
N THR A 122 -23.31 46.00 -11.90
CA THR A 122 -24.72 46.38 -12.04
C THR A 122 -25.28 46.11 -13.44
N GLU A 123 -24.39 45.95 -14.42
CA GLU A 123 -24.69 45.72 -15.84
C GLU A 123 -23.74 44.67 -16.42
N PHE A 124 -24.06 44.09 -17.58
CA PHE A 124 -23.20 43.12 -18.26
C PHE A 124 -22.18 43.85 -19.12
N THR A 125 -20.94 43.98 -18.62
CA THR A 125 -19.84 44.69 -19.28
C THR A 125 -18.77 43.73 -19.80
N ASP A 126 -17.82 44.24 -20.58
CA ASP A 126 -16.65 43.47 -21.01
C ASP A 126 -15.81 42.96 -19.80
N GLU A 127 -15.82 43.68 -18.67
CA GLU A 127 -15.16 43.22 -17.44
C GLU A 127 -15.87 42.01 -16.83
N VAL A 128 -17.21 41.98 -16.92
CA VAL A 128 -18.01 40.82 -16.49
C VAL A 128 -17.74 39.62 -17.40
N GLN A 129 -17.63 39.83 -18.71
CA GLN A 129 -17.27 38.77 -19.66
C GLN A 129 -15.86 38.24 -19.36
N THR A 130 -14.88 39.12 -19.16
CA THR A 130 -13.50 38.73 -18.80
C THR A 130 -13.47 37.94 -17.48
N ALA A 131 -14.26 38.36 -16.49
CA ALA A 131 -14.38 37.62 -15.22
C ALA A 131 -14.98 36.23 -15.42
N LEU A 132 -15.94 36.05 -16.34
CA LEU A 132 -16.46 34.73 -16.68
C LEU A 132 -15.40 33.85 -17.35
N ASP A 133 -14.60 34.43 -18.25
CA ASP A 133 -13.53 33.70 -18.93
C ASP A 133 -12.45 33.25 -17.95
N ASP A 134 -12.02 34.14 -17.04
CA ASP A 134 -11.10 33.81 -15.94
C ASP A 134 -11.67 32.73 -15.01
N PHE A 135 -12.98 32.76 -14.75
CA PHE A 135 -13.65 31.74 -13.95
C PHE A 135 -13.71 30.40 -14.67
N ASN A 136 -14.01 30.37 -15.97
CA ASN A 136 -14.03 29.16 -16.78
C ASN A 136 -12.63 28.52 -16.84
N ALA A 137 -11.58 29.33 -17.02
CA ALA A 137 -10.19 28.84 -16.98
C ALA A 137 -9.83 28.21 -15.62
N PHE A 138 -10.39 28.70 -14.51
CA PHE A 138 -10.26 28.05 -13.22
C PHE A 138 -10.98 26.70 -13.15
N VAL A 139 -12.18 26.59 -13.72
CA VAL A 139 -12.92 25.32 -13.77
C VAL A 139 -12.13 24.28 -14.55
N ASP A 140 -11.53 24.65 -15.69
CA ASP A 140 -10.72 23.75 -16.51
C ASP A 140 -9.49 23.26 -15.74
N ILE A 141 -8.73 24.17 -15.13
CA ILE A 141 -7.55 23.81 -14.31
C ILE A 141 -7.95 22.98 -13.09
N LEU A 142 -9.11 23.24 -12.50
CA LEU A 142 -9.62 22.46 -11.39
C LEU A 142 -9.98 21.05 -11.84
N ASP A 143 -10.69 20.87 -12.95
CA ASP A 143 -11.06 19.56 -13.48
C ASP A 143 -9.82 18.70 -13.74
N GLU A 144 -8.80 19.27 -14.36
CA GLU A 144 -7.50 18.62 -14.62
C GLU A 144 -6.77 18.18 -13.33
N ASN A 145 -6.95 18.90 -12.23
CA ASN A 145 -6.17 18.70 -10.99
C ASN A 145 -7.01 18.16 -9.82
N MET A 146 -8.32 17.96 -9.99
CA MET A 146 -9.23 17.62 -8.90
C MET A 146 -8.87 16.28 -8.27
N GLU A 147 -8.59 15.28 -9.09
CA GLU A 147 -8.15 13.95 -8.65
C GLU A 147 -6.82 14.05 -7.87
N THR A 148 -5.82 14.73 -8.43
CA THR A 148 -4.52 14.95 -7.79
C THR A 148 -4.67 15.62 -6.42
N MET A 149 -5.54 16.63 -6.31
CA MET A 149 -5.83 17.33 -5.07
C MET A 149 -6.52 16.44 -4.03
N GLN A 150 -7.45 15.58 -4.45
CA GLN A 150 -8.09 14.61 -3.56
C GLN A 150 -7.08 13.59 -3.03
N MET A 151 -6.21 13.08 -3.91
CA MET A 151 -5.12 12.16 -3.54
C MET A 151 -4.17 12.80 -2.52
N LEU A 152 -3.71 14.03 -2.76
CA LEU A 152 -2.86 14.76 -1.79
C LEU A 152 -3.58 15.00 -0.46
N GLY A 153 -4.89 15.27 -0.49
CA GLY A 153 -5.71 15.39 0.70
C GLY A 153 -5.80 14.09 1.51
N ALA A 154 -5.75 12.93 0.86
CA ALA A 154 -5.76 11.61 1.49
C ALA A 154 -4.36 11.14 1.95
N PHE A 155 -3.30 11.64 1.33
CA PHE A 155 -1.91 11.25 1.60
C PHE A 155 -1.49 11.29 3.09
N PRO A 156 -1.87 12.28 3.94
CA PRO A 156 -1.51 12.27 5.35
C PRO A 156 -1.97 11.01 6.11
N LYS A 157 -3.14 10.46 5.75
CA LYS A 157 -3.67 9.23 6.37
C LYS A 157 -2.83 8.02 5.97
N ILE A 158 -2.50 7.91 4.68
CA ILE A 158 -1.69 6.84 4.12
C ILE A 158 -0.27 6.91 4.69
N LYS A 159 0.32 8.10 4.72
CA LYS A 159 1.61 8.36 5.35
C LYS A 159 1.65 7.85 6.80
N LYS A 160 0.64 8.17 7.61
CA LYS A 160 0.55 7.71 9.00
C LYS A 160 0.46 6.19 9.12
N GLN A 161 -0.18 5.52 8.17
CA GLN A 161 -0.26 4.06 8.13
C GLN A 161 1.11 3.46 7.76
N ALA A 162 1.74 3.97 6.70
CA ALA A 162 3.09 3.59 6.28
C ALA A 162 4.13 3.78 7.40
N ASP A 163 4.10 4.90 8.11
CA ASP A 163 4.98 5.18 9.27
C ASP A 163 4.84 4.09 10.35
N ARG A 164 3.60 3.67 10.66
CA ARG A 164 3.35 2.62 11.65
C ARG A 164 3.86 1.27 11.19
N GLU A 165 3.63 0.94 9.92
CA GLU A 165 4.09 -0.33 9.35
C GLU A 165 5.62 -0.41 9.37
N MET A 166 6.31 0.63 8.93
CA MET A 166 7.78 0.71 9.00
C MET A 166 8.31 0.56 10.43
N ALA A 167 7.70 1.26 11.39
CA ALA A 167 8.09 1.14 12.79
C ALA A 167 7.85 -0.28 13.35
N ASN A 168 6.75 -0.94 12.92
CA ASN A 168 6.46 -2.31 13.31
C ASN A 168 7.44 -3.32 12.70
N LEU A 169 7.85 -3.12 11.44
CA LEU A 169 8.85 -3.96 10.78
C LEU A 169 10.18 -3.92 11.53
N GLN A 170 10.72 -2.72 11.74
CA GLN A 170 11.99 -2.55 12.46
C GLN A 170 11.92 -3.16 13.87
N LYS A 171 10.85 -2.85 14.62
CA LYS A 171 10.66 -3.40 15.97
C LYS A 171 10.57 -4.93 15.99
N THR A 172 9.96 -5.54 14.99
CA THR A 172 9.83 -7.00 14.90
C THR A 172 11.17 -7.62 14.55
N PHE A 173 11.88 -7.04 13.58
CA PHE A 173 13.25 -7.44 13.24
C PHE A 173 14.18 -7.36 14.45
N ASP A 174 14.24 -6.23 15.16
CA ASP A 174 15.09 -6.05 16.33
C ASP A 174 14.79 -7.10 17.43
N LYS A 175 13.52 -7.39 17.67
CA LYS A 175 13.11 -8.43 18.63
C LYS A 175 13.58 -9.82 18.21
N VAL A 176 13.49 -10.16 16.93
CA VAL A 176 13.94 -11.45 16.40
C VAL A 176 15.47 -11.54 16.47
N LYS A 177 16.17 -10.48 16.05
CA LYS A 177 17.62 -10.34 16.13
C LYS A 177 18.15 -10.58 17.56
N ILE A 178 17.61 -9.88 18.57
CA ILE A 178 18.00 -10.07 19.98
C ILE A 178 17.79 -11.51 20.46
N LYS A 179 16.73 -12.19 20.00
CA LYS A 179 16.48 -13.60 20.38
C LYS A 179 17.50 -14.54 19.73
N LEU A 180 17.88 -14.27 18.49
CA LEU A 180 18.81 -15.08 17.72
C LEU A 180 20.27 -14.87 18.13
N GLU A 181 20.66 -13.66 18.55
CA GLU A 181 22.00 -13.41 19.11
C GLU A 181 22.29 -14.28 20.33
N LYS A 182 21.27 -14.70 21.08
CA LYS A 182 21.39 -15.63 22.22
C LYS A 182 21.64 -17.08 21.80
N THR A 183 21.52 -17.40 20.52
CA THR A 183 21.73 -18.75 20.00
C THR A 183 23.19 -19.06 19.70
N GLU A 184 24.08 -18.06 19.75
CA GLU A 184 25.52 -18.17 19.40
C GLU A 184 25.77 -18.61 17.94
N MET A 185 24.73 -18.64 17.10
CA MET A 185 24.89 -18.83 15.66
C MET A 185 25.32 -17.51 15.01
N ASP A 186 26.26 -17.58 14.07
CA ASP A 186 26.61 -16.44 13.24
C ASP A 186 25.57 -16.24 12.14
N LEU A 187 24.66 -15.29 12.36
CA LEU A 187 23.60 -14.91 11.44
C LEU A 187 23.80 -13.49 10.88
N THR A 188 25.03 -12.99 10.91
CA THR A 188 25.36 -11.60 10.54
C THR A 188 24.92 -11.27 9.11
N ALA A 189 25.13 -12.20 8.17
CA ALA A 189 24.70 -12.04 6.77
C ALA A 189 23.17 -11.98 6.64
N ALA A 190 22.45 -12.89 7.29
CA ALA A 190 20.99 -12.92 7.28
C ALA A 190 20.38 -11.65 7.90
N PHE A 191 20.93 -11.16 9.02
CA PHE A 191 20.51 -9.89 9.61
C PHE A 191 20.75 -8.71 8.68
N SER A 192 21.90 -8.67 8.01
CA SER A 192 22.25 -7.58 7.09
C SER A 192 21.33 -7.55 5.88
N LYS A 193 20.96 -8.73 5.33
CA LYS A 193 20.01 -8.84 4.23
C LYS A 193 18.63 -8.30 4.61
N VAL A 194 18.07 -8.72 5.75
CA VAL A 194 16.76 -8.23 6.21
C VAL A 194 16.77 -6.73 6.51
N GLN A 195 17.85 -6.22 7.14
CA GLN A 195 17.98 -4.77 7.37
C GLN A 195 18.05 -4.01 6.04
N SER A 196 18.81 -4.51 5.06
CA SER A 196 18.90 -3.89 3.72
C SER A 196 17.53 -3.86 3.03
N SER A 197 16.72 -4.91 3.17
CA SER A 197 15.35 -4.92 2.66
C SER A 197 14.48 -3.88 3.35
N ILE A 198 14.55 -3.74 4.69
CA ILE A 198 13.85 -2.69 5.43
C ILE A 198 14.26 -1.30 4.94
N ASP A 199 15.55 -1.07 4.75
CA ASP A 199 16.09 0.19 4.25
C ASP A 199 15.61 0.49 2.82
N GLY A 200 15.47 -0.55 1.99
CA GLY A 200 14.85 -0.47 0.65
C GLY A 200 13.39 -0.01 0.71
N VAL A 201 12.56 -0.63 1.56
CA VAL A 201 11.16 -0.20 1.77
C VAL A 201 11.11 1.25 2.26
N LYS A 202 12.04 1.63 3.16
CA LYS A 202 12.16 3.01 3.63
C LYS A 202 12.48 3.99 2.50
N ALA A 203 13.39 3.63 1.60
CA ALA A 203 13.77 4.49 0.48
C ALA A 203 12.59 4.74 -0.47
N VAL A 204 11.79 3.71 -0.76
CA VAL A 204 10.56 3.85 -1.57
C VAL A 204 9.55 4.77 -0.88
N TYR A 205 9.36 4.62 0.43
CA TYR A 205 8.49 5.49 1.20
C TYR A 205 8.94 6.96 1.21
N ASP A 206 10.25 7.19 1.36
CA ASP A 206 10.83 8.53 1.33
C ASP A 206 10.67 9.16 -0.06
N LYS A 207 10.86 8.37 -1.15
CA LYS A 207 10.58 8.77 -2.54
C LYS A 207 9.12 9.19 -2.73
N ALA A 208 8.17 8.36 -2.31
CA ALA A 208 6.74 8.68 -2.39
C ALA A 208 6.39 9.97 -1.62
N THR A 209 6.96 10.14 -0.43
CA THR A 209 6.78 11.35 0.38
C THR A 209 7.35 12.59 -0.33
N ALA A 210 8.50 12.47 -0.98
CA ALA A 210 9.08 13.57 -1.75
C ALA A 210 8.22 13.95 -2.96
N LEU A 211 7.66 12.97 -3.68
CA LEU A 211 6.74 13.19 -4.81
C LEU A 211 5.46 13.91 -4.36
N ALA A 212 4.84 13.48 -3.26
CA ALA A 212 3.68 14.17 -2.69
C ALA A 212 4.00 15.61 -2.26
N LYS A 213 5.19 15.85 -1.70
CA LYS A 213 5.66 17.21 -1.37
C LYS A 213 5.86 18.08 -2.60
N ALA A 214 6.20 17.49 -3.75
CA ALA A 214 6.31 18.19 -5.03
C ALA A 214 4.93 18.41 -5.71
N GLY A 215 3.83 17.96 -5.10
CA GLY A 215 2.49 18.02 -5.70
C GLY A 215 2.24 16.92 -6.75
N ASN A 216 3.16 15.97 -6.91
CA ASN A 216 3.01 14.83 -7.81
C ASN A 216 2.31 13.66 -7.09
N ALA A 217 0.99 13.77 -6.95
CA ALA A 217 0.19 12.81 -6.20
C ALA A 217 0.17 11.43 -6.88
N GLN A 218 0.01 11.39 -8.20
CA GLN A 218 -0.11 10.14 -8.95
C GLN A 218 1.13 9.26 -8.74
N ASP A 219 2.32 9.80 -9.03
CA ASP A 219 3.57 9.04 -8.88
C ASP A 219 3.86 8.66 -7.43
N ALA A 220 3.44 9.50 -6.47
CA ALA A 220 3.58 9.20 -5.05
C ALA A 220 2.73 7.99 -4.66
N PHE A 221 1.49 7.91 -5.13
CA PHE A 221 0.59 6.78 -4.86
C PHE A 221 1.03 5.52 -5.60
N THR A 222 1.41 5.62 -6.88
CA THR A 222 1.99 4.50 -7.64
C THR A 222 3.21 3.92 -6.93
N SER A 223 4.13 4.77 -6.45
CA SER A 223 5.29 4.30 -5.66
C SER A 223 4.86 3.57 -4.38
N LEU A 224 3.76 3.97 -3.74
CA LEU A 224 3.29 3.28 -2.55
C LEU A 224 2.62 1.93 -2.89
N GLU A 225 1.77 1.91 -3.91
CA GLU A 225 0.98 0.75 -4.30
C GLU A 225 1.83 -0.35 -4.93
N GLU A 226 2.71 0.02 -5.86
CA GLU A 226 3.47 -0.95 -6.66
C GLU A 226 4.79 -1.34 -6.02
N GLU A 227 5.43 -0.44 -5.25
CA GLU A 227 6.76 -0.70 -4.66
C GLU A 227 6.70 -0.89 -3.14
N PHE A 228 6.06 0.02 -2.38
CA PHE A 228 6.13 0.01 -0.90
C PHE A 228 5.32 -1.13 -0.25
N PHE A 229 4.02 -1.27 -0.58
CA PHE A 229 3.19 -2.27 0.08
C PHE A 229 3.58 -3.73 -0.27
N PRO A 230 3.94 -4.07 -1.51
CA PRO A 230 4.44 -5.40 -1.84
C PRO A 230 5.73 -5.73 -1.08
N SER A 231 6.68 -4.79 -1.03
CA SER A 231 7.97 -5.01 -0.36
C SER A 231 7.86 -5.16 1.17
N ILE A 232 6.81 -4.62 1.81
CA ILE A 232 6.48 -4.94 3.21
C ILE A 232 6.24 -6.45 3.38
N GLY A 233 5.53 -7.08 2.44
CA GLY A 233 5.26 -8.53 2.46
C GLY A 233 6.55 -9.34 2.48
N ASP A 234 7.47 -9.00 1.58
CA ASP A 234 8.77 -9.66 1.44
C ASP A 234 9.63 -9.51 2.70
N VAL A 235 9.65 -8.31 3.30
CA VAL A 235 10.34 -8.07 4.57
C VAL A 235 9.72 -8.89 5.71
N ARG A 236 8.38 -8.95 5.81
CA ARG A 236 7.70 -9.76 6.84
C ARG A 236 8.03 -11.24 6.69
N GLN A 237 8.03 -11.76 5.47
CA GLN A 237 8.44 -13.12 5.19
C GLN A 237 9.88 -13.37 5.62
N SER A 238 10.79 -12.45 5.28
CA SER A 238 12.21 -12.55 5.64
C SER A 238 12.42 -12.51 7.17
N ILE A 239 11.67 -11.68 7.90
CA ILE A 239 11.67 -11.68 9.37
C ILE A 239 11.11 -13.01 9.92
N GLY A 240 10.09 -13.58 9.28
CA GLY A 240 9.55 -14.90 9.63
C GLY A 240 10.58 -16.02 9.46
N MET A 241 11.36 -15.99 8.38
CA MET A 241 12.48 -16.91 8.16
C MET A 241 13.55 -16.77 9.26
N LEU A 242 13.86 -15.54 9.69
CA LEU A 242 14.74 -15.34 10.84
C LEU A 242 14.18 -15.98 12.12
N ASP A 243 12.88 -15.83 12.43
CA ASP A 243 12.32 -16.46 13.64
C ASP A 243 12.32 -18.00 13.53
N ALA A 244 12.18 -18.57 12.32
CA ALA A 244 12.35 -20.01 12.09
C ALA A 244 13.77 -20.50 12.39
N LEU A 245 14.81 -19.72 12.04
CA LEU A 245 16.21 -20.04 12.36
C LEU A 245 16.42 -20.27 13.86
N LYS A 246 15.61 -19.67 14.74
CA LYS A 246 15.71 -19.89 16.19
C LYS A 246 15.36 -21.32 16.58
N ASN A 247 14.35 -21.91 15.94
CA ASN A 247 13.96 -23.28 16.22
C ASN A 247 15.01 -24.25 15.68
N ILE A 248 15.56 -23.94 14.50
CA ILE A 248 16.67 -24.70 13.93
C ILE A 248 17.92 -24.58 14.81
N ALA A 249 18.23 -23.40 15.35
CA ALA A 249 19.35 -23.20 16.28
C ALA A 249 19.24 -24.08 17.54
N ARG A 250 18.02 -24.22 18.07
CA ARG A 250 17.76 -25.12 19.20
C ARG A 250 17.95 -26.57 18.79
N ALA A 251 17.50 -26.95 17.59
CA ALA A 251 17.72 -28.28 17.04
C ALA A 251 19.22 -28.56 16.91
N VAL A 252 20.00 -27.65 16.31
CA VAL A 252 21.46 -27.73 16.21
C VAL A 252 22.11 -27.97 17.58
N LYS A 253 21.75 -27.19 18.62
CA LYS A 253 22.29 -27.41 19.99
C LYS A 253 21.87 -28.76 20.58
N SER A 254 20.66 -29.24 20.29
CA SER A 254 20.20 -30.57 20.72
C SER A 254 20.99 -31.66 20.03
N VAL A 255 21.23 -31.51 18.72
CA VAL A 255 22.01 -32.43 17.88
C VAL A 255 23.46 -32.51 18.36
N GLU A 256 24.10 -31.36 18.62
CA GLU A 256 25.45 -31.31 19.19
C GLU A 256 25.57 -32.05 20.52
N LYS A 257 24.62 -31.84 21.43
CA LYS A 257 24.59 -32.53 22.73
C LYS A 257 24.38 -34.03 22.54
N GLY A 258 23.56 -34.38 21.57
CA GLY A 258 23.28 -35.73 21.14
C GLY A 258 24.52 -36.50 20.69
N ILE A 259 25.24 -35.94 19.72
CA ILE A 259 26.51 -36.47 19.21
C ILE A 259 27.52 -36.61 20.34
N LYS A 260 27.64 -35.63 21.25
CA LYS A 260 28.55 -35.74 22.42
C LYS A 260 28.17 -36.87 23.37
N ASN A 261 26.90 -37.19 23.51
CA ASN A 261 26.46 -38.32 24.31
C ASN A 261 26.74 -39.64 23.59
N ALA A 262 26.53 -39.70 22.28
CA ALA A 262 26.88 -40.82 21.44
C ALA A 262 28.35 -41.21 21.58
N GLU A 263 29.25 -40.23 21.48
CA GLU A 263 30.70 -40.43 21.65
C GLU A 263 31.04 -41.04 23.01
N LYS A 264 30.34 -40.63 24.08
CA LYS A 264 30.52 -41.23 25.41
C LYS A 264 30.04 -42.67 25.47
N VAL A 265 28.93 -42.99 24.78
CA VAL A 265 28.42 -44.36 24.67
C VAL A 265 29.42 -45.22 23.89
N VAL A 266 29.89 -44.76 22.73
CA VAL A 266 30.93 -45.42 21.93
C VAL A 266 32.18 -45.70 22.76
N ALA A 267 32.70 -44.69 23.48
CA ALA A 267 33.85 -44.86 24.35
C ALA A 267 33.61 -45.91 25.46
N LYS A 268 32.40 -45.95 26.03
CA LYS A 268 32.03 -46.92 27.07
C LYS A 268 31.91 -48.35 26.52
N VAL A 269 31.28 -48.53 25.36
CA VAL A 269 31.17 -49.83 24.68
C VAL A 269 32.56 -50.33 24.28
N LYS A 270 33.39 -49.45 23.70
CA LYS A 270 34.80 -49.75 23.38
C LYS A 270 35.61 -50.16 24.61
N SER A 271 35.41 -49.50 25.75
CA SER A 271 36.13 -49.86 26.99
C SER A 271 35.78 -51.26 27.52
N LYS A 272 34.68 -51.85 27.04
CA LYS A 272 34.27 -53.22 27.35
C LYS A 272 34.78 -54.26 26.33
N GLY A 273 35.58 -53.84 25.35
CA GLY A 273 36.25 -54.74 24.41
C GLY A 273 35.48 -55.04 23.12
N ALA A 274 34.29 -54.46 22.92
CA ALA A 274 33.55 -54.58 21.66
C ALA A 274 34.18 -53.73 20.54
N ASP A 275 34.04 -54.19 19.30
CA ASP A 275 34.29 -53.35 18.13
C ASP A 275 33.22 -52.26 18.03
N VAL A 276 33.64 -51.04 17.72
CA VAL A 276 32.78 -49.86 17.62
C VAL A 276 32.99 -49.08 16.32
N SER A 277 33.65 -49.70 15.34
CA SER A 277 33.96 -49.11 14.04
C SER A 277 32.71 -48.56 13.32
N ASP A 278 31.63 -49.33 13.29
CA ASP A 278 30.37 -48.92 12.67
C ASP A 278 29.67 -47.79 13.44
N LEU A 279 29.63 -47.87 14.78
CA LEU A 279 29.09 -46.77 15.61
C LEU A 279 29.87 -45.48 15.42
N GLN A 280 31.20 -45.55 15.31
CA GLN A 280 32.03 -44.39 15.07
C GLN A 280 31.72 -43.77 13.69
N THR A 281 31.50 -44.60 12.67
CA THR A 281 31.13 -44.15 11.32
C THR A 281 29.80 -43.38 11.32
N VAL A 282 28.80 -43.85 12.06
CA VAL A 282 27.50 -43.16 12.19
C VAL A 282 27.64 -41.83 12.94
N VAL A 283 28.46 -41.78 14.01
CA VAL A 283 28.75 -40.55 14.75
C VAL A 283 29.47 -39.52 13.87
N ASP A 284 30.46 -39.95 13.10
CA ASP A 284 31.22 -39.08 12.20
C ASP A 284 30.33 -38.55 11.06
N SER A 285 29.43 -39.39 10.53
CA SER A 285 28.42 -38.99 9.54
C SER A 285 27.44 -37.96 10.10
N SER A 286 26.96 -38.17 11.34
CA SER A 286 26.10 -37.22 12.04
C SER A 286 26.77 -35.86 12.25
N ARG A 287 28.07 -35.87 12.58
CA ARG A 287 28.88 -34.65 12.73
C ARG A 287 29.03 -33.93 11.39
N ALA A 288 29.33 -34.65 10.31
CA ALA A 288 29.44 -34.07 8.98
C ALA A 288 28.11 -33.42 8.54
N GLU A 289 26.98 -34.07 8.78
CA GLU A 289 25.66 -33.54 8.42
C GLU A 289 25.27 -32.30 9.26
N LEU A 290 25.57 -32.33 10.57
CA LEU A 290 25.43 -31.16 11.43
C LEU A 290 26.28 -29.98 10.94
N ASP A 291 27.51 -30.23 10.51
CA ASP A 291 28.40 -29.17 10.00
C ASP A 291 27.90 -28.60 8.68
N LYS A 292 27.31 -29.41 7.79
CA LYS A 292 26.62 -28.91 6.59
C LYS A 292 25.42 -28.02 6.94
N LEU A 293 24.59 -28.45 7.90
CA LEU A 293 23.47 -27.63 8.38
C LEU A 293 23.96 -26.30 8.97
N LYS A 294 25.02 -26.31 9.78
CA LYS A 294 25.59 -25.06 10.32
C LYS A 294 26.15 -24.16 9.23
N ALA A 295 26.72 -24.72 8.18
CA ALA A 295 27.22 -23.96 7.04
C ALA A 295 26.07 -23.34 6.25
N SER A 296 24.99 -24.08 5.99
CA SER A 296 23.81 -23.55 5.27
C SER A 296 23.13 -22.43 6.03
N LEU A 297 23.03 -22.51 7.37
CA LEU A 297 22.45 -21.47 8.23
C LEU A 297 23.19 -20.12 8.16
N LYS A 298 24.46 -20.11 7.74
CA LYS A 298 25.23 -18.87 7.54
C LYS A 298 24.98 -18.21 6.18
N SER A 299 24.34 -18.94 5.26
CA SER A 299 24.02 -18.43 3.93
C SER A 299 22.95 -17.32 4.03
N PRO A 300 23.13 -16.18 3.34
CA PRO A 300 22.09 -15.16 3.23
C PRO A 300 20.86 -15.66 2.45
N ASP A 301 21.02 -16.75 1.69
CA ASP A 301 19.97 -17.39 0.87
C ASP A 301 19.54 -18.73 1.47
N PHE A 302 19.71 -18.89 2.78
CA PHE A 302 19.25 -20.07 3.50
C PHE A 302 17.75 -20.30 3.26
N ASP A 303 17.41 -21.46 2.71
CA ASP A 303 16.04 -21.94 2.62
C ASP A 303 15.73 -22.77 3.87
N PRO A 304 14.68 -22.43 4.65
CA PRO A 304 14.27 -23.25 5.77
C PRO A 304 13.86 -24.69 5.40
N THR A 305 13.53 -24.96 4.13
CA THR A 305 13.25 -26.32 3.64
C THR A 305 14.51 -27.19 3.60
N ASP A 306 15.67 -26.62 3.23
CA ASP A 306 16.95 -27.34 3.30
C ASP A 306 17.23 -27.84 4.72
N ALA A 307 16.85 -27.06 5.73
CA ALA A 307 16.97 -27.46 7.13
C ALA A 307 16.18 -28.71 7.49
N VAL A 308 15.02 -28.91 6.85
CA VAL A 308 14.18 -30.08 7.08
C VAL A 308 14.91 -31.33 6.59
N ASP A 309 15.45 -31.28 5.37
CA ASP A 309 16.21 -32.39 4.78
C ASP A 309 17.43 -32.77 5.65
N PHE A 310 18.18 -31.77 6.16
CA PHE A 310 19.28 -32.02 7.08
C PHE A 310 18.83 -32.67 8.40
N LEU A 311 17.67 -32.26 8.93
CA LEU A 311 17.12 -32.81 10.17
C LEU A 311 16.55 -34.21 9.98
N GLU A 312 16.00 -34.53 8.81
CA GLU A 312 15.56 -35.88 8.44
C GLU A 312 16.76 -36.83 8.33
N ASN A 313 17.82 -36.44 7.59
CA ASN A 313 19.06 -37.23 7.50
C ASN A 313 19.67 -37.50 8.88
N LEU A 314 19.64 -36.50 9.78
CA LEU A 314 20.12 -36.66 11.15
C LEU A 314 19.26 -37.64 11.96
N ASN A 315 17.94 -37.70 11.73
CA ASN A 315 17.07 -38.70 12.37
C ASN A 315 17.35 -40.11 11.85
N ASP A 316 17.58 -40.28 10.55
CA ASP A 316 17.92 -41.60 9.99
C ASP A 316 19.26 -42.11 10.56
N LEU A 317 20.27 -41.24 10.67
CA LEU A 317 21.55 -41.58 11.31
C LEU A 317 21.40 -41.93 12.79
N ARG A 318 20.44 -41.30 13.48
CA ARG A 318 20.13 -41.61 14.87
C ARG A 318 19.55 -43.02 15.00
N ASP A 319 18.61 -43.38 14.13
CA ASP A 319 17.98 -44.69 14.14
C ASP A 319 19.00 -45.78 13.80
N GLN A 320 19.89 -45.53 12.82
CA GLN A 320 21.04 -46.40 12.52
C GLN A 320 21.97 -46.58 13.73
N PHE A 321 22.28 -45.50 14.47
CA PHE A 321 23.11 -45.63 15.66
C PHE A 321 22.45 -46.50 16.74
N GLU A 322 21.14 -46.33 16.97
CA GLU A 322 20.39 -47.12 17.95
C GLU A 322 20.34 -48.61 17.55
N GLU A 323 20.14 -48.92 16.27
CA GLU A 323 20.18 -50.29 15.72
C GLU A 323 21.57 -50.92 15.90
N THR A 324 22.62 -50.28 15.38
CA THR A 324 24.01 -50.78 15.49
C THR A 324 24.45 -50.96 16.94
N LEU A 325 23.99 -50.08 17.84
CA LEU A 325 24.32 -50.17 19.26
C LEU A 325 23.68 -51.39 19.92
N ASN A 326 22.42 -51.69 19.57
CA ASN A 326 21.73 -52.86 20.10
C ASN A 326 22.40 -54.15 19.62
N ASP A 327 22.74 -54.23 18.33
CA ASP A 327 23.43 -55.40 17.76
C ASP A 327 24.75 -55.67 18.48
N ILE A 328 25.59 -54.65 18.67
CA ILE A 328 26.87 -54.79 19.37
C ILE A 328 26.66 -55.19 20.84
N VAL A 329 25.66 -54.62 21.50
CA VAL A 329 25.37 -54.91 22.91
C VAL A 329 24.90 -56.35 23.09
N GLU A 330 24.03 -56.85 22.20
CA GLU A 330 23.52 -58.23 22.22
C GLU A 330 24.63 -59.24 21.89
N GLU A 331 25.43 -58.99 20.85
CA GLU A 331 26.51 -59.90 20.42
C GLU A 331 27.59 -60.07 21.49
N ASN A 332 27.89 -59.01 22.25
CA ASN A 332 28.99 -59.00 23.22
C ASN A 332 28.54 -59.21 24.69
N ASP A 333 27.26 -59.53 24.94
CA ASP A 333 26.66 -59.65 26.29
C ASP A 333 26.98 -58.43 27.20
N ILE A 334 26.93 -57.24 26.61
CA ILE A 334 27.37 -56.01 27.26
C ILE A 334 26.23 -55.45 28.12
N ASN A 335 26.28 -55.66 29.44
CA ASN A 335 25.34 -55.00 30.34
C ASN A 335 25.71 -53.52 30.55
N VAL A 336 25.44 -52.67 29.56
CA VAL A 336 25.44 -51.22 29.73
C VAL A 336 23.99 -50.80 29.99
N LYS A 337 23.73 -50.24 31.17
CA LYS A 337 22.56 -49.37 31.37
C LYS A 337 22.74 -48.15 30.49
N ILE A 338 22.35 -48.27 29.23
CA ILE A 338 22.19 -47.16 28.30
C ILE A 338 20.90 -46.52 28.75
N ASN A 339 20.93 -45.25 29.14
CA ASN A 339 19.68 -44.54 29.30
C ASN A 339 19.13 -44.41 27.88
N PRO A 340 18.04 -45.10 27.51
CA PRO A 340 17.48 -45.03 26.15
C PRO A 340 16.90 -43.64 25.85
N ILE A 341 17.03 -42.70 26.80
CA ILE A 341 16.76 -41.28 26.61
C ILE A 341 17.92 -40.67 25.80
N THR A 342 17.85 -41.04 24.52
CA THR A 342 17.96 -40.21 23.32
C THR A 342 19.33 -39.66 22.98
N PHE A 343 19.85 -40.23 21.90
CA PHE A 343 20.85 -39.64 21.02
C PHE A 343 20.52 -38.20 20.59
N PHE A 344 19.29 -37.67 20.80
CA PHE A 344 18.95 -36.24 20.62
C PHE A 344 18.18 -35.52 21.75
N GLY A 345 18.15 -36.05 22.97
CA GLY A 345 17.50 -35.37 24.11
C GLY A 345 15.97 -35.25 24.00
N GLY A 346 15.24 -36.37 24.12
CA GLY A 346 13.85 -36.49 24.55
C GLY A 346 12.86 -35.55 23.88
N GLN A 347 12.18 -36.05 22.85
CA GLN A 347 11.30 -35.36 21.88
C GLN A 347 12.06 -34.75 20.71
N ALA A 348 11.78 -35.30 19.50
CA ALA A 348 12.13 -34.64 18.26
C ALA A 348 11.70 -33.16 18.33
N PRO A 349 12.55 -32.21 17.95
CA PRO A 349 12.18 -30.80 17.93
C PRO A 349 10.88 -30.68 17.14
N LYS A 350 9.79 -30.30 17.82
CA LYS A 350 8.51 -30.08 17.15
C LYS A 350 8.75 -29.02 16.09
N MET A 351 8.56 -29.40 14.83
CA MET A 351 8.61 -28.45 13.73
C MET A 351 7.64 -27.29 14.04
N PRO A 352 8.04 -26.04 13.75
CA PRO A 352 7.14 -24.91 13.89
C PRO A 352 5.85 -25.22 13.12
N LYS A 353 4.69 -24.90 13.70
CA LYS A 353 3.41 -25.14 13.02
C LYS A 353 3.33 -24.39 11.69
N GLU A 354 4.05 -23.28 11.57
CA GLU A 354 4.20 -22.51 10.33
C GLU A 354 4.97 -23.25 9.22
N MET A 355 5.73 -24.29 9.55
CA MET A 355 6.43 -25.15 8.58
C MET A 355 5.64 -26.42 8.25
N GLN A 356 4.85 -26.93 9.20
CA GLN A 356 3.97 -28.08 8.97
C GLN A 356 2.81 -27.75 8.04
N ASN A 357 2.26 -26.54 8.18
CA ASN A 357 1.34 -25.98 7.21
C ASN A 357 2.20 -25.24 6.20
N GLY A 358 2.74 -25.96 5.22
CA GLY A 358 3.79 -25.46 4.34
C GLY A 358 3.58 -24.02 3.88
N PHE A 359 4.69 -23.35 3.57
CA PHE A 359 4.78 -22.03 2.92
C PHE A 359 4.01 -21.93 1.58
N GLY A 360 3.13 -22.89 1.27
CA GLY A 360 2.22 -22.95 0.15
C GLY A 360 1.08 -21.94 0.28
N ASN A 361 1.14 -20.96 -0.61
CA ASN A 361 0.04 -20.16 -1.13
C ASN A 361 -0.75 -19.33 -0.12
N GLY A 362 -0.55 -18.02 -0.21
CA GLY A 362 -1.55 -17.00 0.14
C GLY A 362 -2.82 -17.14 -0.69
N LYS A 363 -3.58 -18.21 -0.46
CA LYS A 363 -4.99 -18.30 -0.82
C LYS A 363 -5.80 -18.19 0.47
N ASN A 364 -6.31 -16.97 0.68
CA ASN A 364 -7.62 -16.66 1.25
C ASN A 364 -8.18 -17.69 2.25
N GLY A 365 -7.84 -17.53 3.52
CA GLY A 365 -8.52 -18.17 4.64
C GLY A 365 -9.27 -17.13 5.46
N GLU A 366 -10.48 -16.80 5.02
CA GLU A 366 -11.49 -16.21 5.90
C GLU A 366 -11.72 -17.15 7.09
N GLY A 367 -11.69 -16.59 8.29
CA GLY A 367 -12.26 -17.24 9.47
C GLY A 367 -11.25 -17.62 10.54
N GLU A 368 -10.80 -16.63 11.32
CA GLU A 368 -10.80 -16.79 12.78
C GLU A 368 -10.86 -15.43 13.47
N ARG A 369 -11.90 -15.26 14.28
CA ARG A 369 -12.23 -14.04 15.03
C ARG A 369 -11.20 -13.80 16.14
N GLY A 370 -10.07 -13.21 15.79
CA GLY A 370 -9.20 -12.50 16.72
C GLY A 370 -9.54 -11.02 16.70
N ASN A 371 -9.64 -10.39 17.88
CA ASN A 371 -9.86 -8.95 18.08
C ASN A 371 -8.63 -8.12 17.63
N GLY A 372 -8.28 -8.23 16.35
CA GLY A 372 -7.24 -7.48 15.67
C GLY A 372 -7.90 -6.49 14.72
N ASN A 373 -7.49 -5.22 14.81
CA ASN A 373 -7.81 -4.19 13.83
C ASN A 373 -7.39 -4.69 12.44
N ALA A 374 -8.33 -5.27 11.71
CA ALA A 374 -8.21 -5.55 10.30
C ALA A 374 -8.06 -4.20 9.60
N TYR A 375 -6.87 -3.91 9.09
CA TYR A 375 -6.67 -2.86 8.11
C TYR A 375 -7.26 -3.37 6.79
N GLY A 376 -8.59 -3.29 6.69
CA GLY A 376 -9.27 -3.36 5.41
C GLY A 376 -8.81 -2.19 4.57
N PHE A 377 -7.98 -2.48 3.57
CA PHE A 377 -8.11 -1.82 2.28
C PHE A 377 -9.38 -2.37 1.62
N GLU A 378 -10.54 -2.18 2.27
CA GLU A 378 -11.77 -2.12 1.50
C GLU A 378 -11.61 -0.89 0.61
N LYS A 379 -11.75 -1.13 -0.69
CA LYS A 379 -11.78 -0.15 -1.77
C LYS A 379 -11.92 1.27 -1.24
N LEU A 380 -10.86 2.05 -1.40
CA LEU A 380 -10.98 3.49 -1.41
C LEU A 380 -11.92 3.79 -2.59
N ASP A 381 -13.22 3.85 -2.30
CA ASP A 381 -14.18 4.53 -3.17
C ASP A 381 -13.74 6.00 -3.13
N PHE A 382 -12.98 6.37 -4.16
CA PHE A 382 -12.58 7.75 -4.45
C PHE A 382 -13.80 8.57 -4.88
#